data_AF-A0A150UVN0-F1
#
_entry.id   AF-A0A150UVN0-F1
#
_cell.length_a   1.000
_cell.length_b   1.000
_cell.length_c   1.000
_cell.angle_alpha   90.00
_cell.angle_beta   90.00
_cell.angle_gamma   90.00
#
_symmetry.space_group_name_H-M   'P 1'
#
loop_
_entity.id
_entity.type
_entity.pdbx_description
1 polymer ?
#
loop_
_entity_poly.entity_id
_entity_poly.type
_entity_poly.pdbx_seq_one_letter_code
_entity_poly.pdbx_strand_id
1 'polypeptide(L)'
;MELTERLESLKLGNTSTASIEALPFGILPSSHIQVGNVNRYLFRVFDEISEGFNDKIWVRSRDARLSKHNWDIDIFARQDRVNIALMLSRHLWWEGKNDEEDNLVSWSSSLLVVLQYAFYRHRHYGIDLSAIFICVVDTSKLPKNVFVQDMNLIRKFSPLNSRLARMQDLRLSKHYYGEFLSQGELRIEGHCSIVSIEDIINVGLMRLRPEFEGFETRKPAWANEVVRLRQNDTDISGLLPIDDDHVRIAMHIGELFGKRWRLPVMISCLALKPWQNIESQVMKALQQSEFEDFQTLITALEEINYLAKANLPEVMRGEKIMRMVYMNLRLDEAYLWAPSAEKKLRDVLLLLEREKLHDESLSDYILATRERFLEHLKAITECTHALHEALSN
;
A
#
# COMPACT_ATOMS: atom_id res chain seq x y z
N MET A 1 -26.20 -54.10 3.82
CA MET A 1 -25.65 -53.53 5.07
C MET A 1 -24.31 -52.83 4.84
N GLU A 2 -23.74 -52.83 3.63
CA GLU A 2 -22.41 -52.27 3.33
C GLU A 2 -22.45 -50.94 2.53
N LEU A 3 -23.64 -50.55 2.05
CA LEU A 3 -23.88 -49.28 1.33
C LEU A 3 -24.23 -48.12 2.27
N THR A 4 -24.83 -48.42 3.42
CA THR A 4 -25.20 -47.40 4.43
C THR A 4 -23.98 -46.93 5.23
N GLU A 5 -23.07 -47.85 5.60
CA GLU A 5 -21.78 -47.50 6.24
C GLU A 5 -20.87 -46.67 5.32
N ARG A 6 -20.90 -46.93 4.00
CA ARG A 6 -20.16 -46.12 3.02
C ARG A 6 -20.73 -44.72 2.83
N LEU A 7 -22.05 -44.55 3.00
CA LEU A 7 -22.71 -43.24 2.97
C LEU A 7 -22.50 -42.46 4.28
N GLU A 8 -22.34 -43.14 5.42
CA GLU A 8 -21.98 -42.51 6.69
C GLU A 8 -20.48 -42.15 6.76
N SER A 9 -19.59 -42.97 6.19
CA SER A 9 -18.16 -42.62 6.08
C SER A 9 -17.89 -41.46 5.11
N LEU A 10 -18.77 -41.25 4.12
CA LEU A 10 -18.74 -40.07 3.23
C LEU A 10 -19.31 -38.80 3.88
N LYS A 11 -20.09 -38.93 4.98
CA LYS A 11 -20.60 -37.79 5.76
C LYS A 11 -19.71 -37.40 6.94
N LEU A 12 -18.79 -38.27 7.37
CA LEU A 12 -17.88 -38.04 8.50
C LEU A 12 -16.40 -37.87 8.11
N GLY A 13 -16.10 -37.82 6.80
CA GLY A 13 -14.73 -37.77 6.27
C GLY A 13 -14.32 -36.48 5.58
N ASN A 14 -15.01 -35.35 5.78
CA ASN A 14 -14.61 -34.06 5.21
C ASN A 14 -15.12 -32.86 6.02
N THR A 15 -14.67 -32.75 7.26
CA THR A 15 -14.46 -31.44 7.89
C THR A 15 -13.03 -31.38 8.39
N SER A 16 -12.08 -31.43 7.45
CA SER A 16 -10.95 -30.52 7.61
C SER A 16 -11.55 -29.13 7.58
N THR A 17 -11.87 -28.56 8.74
CA THR A 17 -12.05 -27.12 8.89
C THR A 17 -10.70 -26.51 8.55
N ALA A 18 -10.43 -26.35 7.24
CA ALA A 18 -9.43 -25.40 6.79
C ALA A 18 -9.85 -24.10 7.45
N SER A 19 -9.07 -23.63 8.44
CA SER A 19 -9.39 -22.38 9.12
C SER A 19 -9.52 -21.33 8.03
N ILE A 20 -10.67 -20.66 7.96
CA ILE A 20 -10.92 -19.63 6.96
C ILE A 20 -9.85 -18.55 7.21
N GLU A 21 -8.83 -18.49 6.35
CA GLU A 21 -7.72 -17.55 6.52
C GLU A 21 -8.16 -16.11 6.31
N ALA A 22 -9.28 -15.90 5.62
CA ALA A 22 -9.96 -14.62 5.48
C ALA A 22 -11.42 -14.80 5.05
N LEU A 23 -12.29 -13.84 5.40
CA LEU A 23 -13.63 -13.73 4.81
C LEU A 23 -13.60 -12.74 3.62
N PRO A 24 -13.55 -13.21 2.35
CA PRO A 24 -13.50 -12.34 1.19
C PRO A 24 -14.86 -11.67 0.92
N PHE A 25 -14.84 -10.49 0.32
CA PHE A 25 -16.02 -9.86 -0.27
C PHE A 25 -16.41 -10.56 -1.58
N GLY A 26 -17.68 -10.88 -1.73
CA GLY A 26 -18.23 -11.45 -2.96
C GLY A 26 -18.12 -10.49 -4.15
N ILE A 27 -17.87 -11.04 -5.33
CA ILE A 27 -17.89 -10.29 -6.59
C ILE A 27 -19.34 -10.23 -7.07
N LEU A 28 -19.97 -9.05 -7.02
CA LEU A 28 -21.31 -8.87 -7.56
C LEU A 28 -21.23 -8.62 -9.08
N PRO A 29 -21.78 -9.51 -9.93
CA PRO A 29 -21.60 -9.46 -11.39
C PRO A 29 -22.20 -8.22 -12.07
N SER A 30 -23.05 -7.46 -11.38
CA SER A 30 -23.78 -6.30 -11.90
C SER A 30 -23.42 -4.97 -11.23
N SER A 31 -22.35 -4.92 -10.42
CA SER A 31 -21.99 -3.70 -9.69
C SER A 31 -20.67 -3.11 -10.16
N HIS A 32 -20.61 -1.80 -10.32
CA HIS A 32 -19.37 -1.03 -10.53
C HIS A 32 -18.42 -1.04 -9.29
N ILE A 33 -18.60 -2.00 -8.38
CA ILE A 33 -17.75 -2.20 -7.20
C ILE A 33 -16.48 -2.88 -7.70
N GLN A 34 -15.40 -2.11 -7.81
CA GLN A 34 -14.08 -2.65 -8.08
C GLN A 34 -13.54 -3.31 -6.81
N VAL A 35 -13.88 -4.58 -6.61
CA VAL A 35 -13.23 -5.45 -5.61
C VAL A 35 -11.88 -5.87 -6.20
N GLY A 36 -10.80 -5.74 -5.43
CA GLY A 36 -9.44 -6.11 -5.88
C GLY A 36 -8.57 -4.95 -6.37
N ASN A 37 -9.12 -3.74 -6.50
CA ASN A 37 -8.30 -2.54 -6.69
C ASN A 37 -7.90 -2.00 -5.30
N VAL A 38 -6.76 -2.45 -4.78
CA VAL A 38 -6.31 -2.17 -3.41
C VAL A 38 -4.87 -1.66 -3.46
N ASN A 39 -4.54 -0.70 -2.59
CA ASN A 39 -3.16 -0.27 -2.43
C ASN A 39 -2.33 -1.42 -1.88
N ARG A 40 -1.11 -1.61 -2.42
CA ARG A 40 -0.23 -2.69 -1.95
C ARG A 40 0.00 -2.63 -0.44
N TYR A 41 0.18 -1.43 0.10
CA TYR A 41 0.40 -1.23 1.54
C TYR A 41 -0.81 -0.55 2.18
N LEU A 42 -1.32 -1.15 3.24
CA LEU A 42 -2.36 -0.59 4.09
C LEU A 42 -1.89 -0.54 5.54
N PHE A 43 -2.33 0.48 6.25
CA PHE A 43 -1.99 0.76 7.64
C PHE A 43 -3.23 0.67 8.53
N ARG A 44 -3.04 0.29 9.79
CA ARG A 44 -4.09 0.27 10.81
C ARG A 44 -3.52 0.64 12.17
N VAL A 45 -4.26 1.46 12.92
CA VAL A 45 -4.00 1.68 14.35
C VAL A 45 -4.81 0.68 15.16
N PHE A 46 -4.22 0.14 16.21
CA PHE A 46 -4.96 -0.58 17.24
C PHE A 46 -4.29 -0.43 18.62
N ASP A 47 -5.06 -0.75 19.65
CA ASP A 47 -4.70 -0.77 21.06
C ASP A 47 -5.59 -1.77 21.80
N GLU A 48 -5.38 -1.95 23.10
CA GLU A 48 -6.10 -2.94 23.92
C GLU A 48 -7.61 -2.71 24.03
N ILE A 49 -8.08 -1.47 23.88
CA ILE A 49 -9.51 -1.12 23.97
C ILE A 49 -10.19 -1.06 22.59
N SER A 50 -9.47 -1.41 21.53
CA SER A 50 -10.06 -1.54 20.20
C SER A 50 -11.15 -2.63 20.21
N GLU A 51 -12.31 -2.36 19.59
CA GLU A 51 -13.47 -3.28 19.68
C GLU A 51 -13.23 -4.65 19.05
N GLY A 52 -12.38 -4.70 18.01
CA GLY A 52 -11.94 -5.94 17.38
C GLY A 52 -10.86 -6.68 18.17
N PHE A 53 -10.21 -7.63 17.53
CA PHE A 53 -8.99 -8.27 18.03
C PHE A 53 -7.87 -8.08 17.01
N ASN A 54 -6.66 -7.76 17.45
CA ASN A 54 -5.52 -7.52 16.58
C ASN A 54 -4.27 -8.05 17.27
N ASP A 55 -3.55 -8.94 16.60
CA ASP A 55 -2.20 -9.35 16.98
C ASP A 55 -1.35 -9.60 15.72
N LYS A 56 -0.18 -10.23 15.87
CA LYS A 56 0.72 -10.55 14.75
C LYS A 56 0.22 -11.69 13.85
N ILE A 57 -0.87 -12.35 14.21
CA ILE A 57 -1.42 -13.53 13.51
C ILE A 57 -2.76 -13.19 12.88
N TRP A 58 -3.63 -12.49 13.59
CA TRP A 58 -5.02 -12.26 13.24
C TRP A 58 -5.44 -10.81 13.43
N VAL A 59 -6.28 -10.35 12.52
CA VAL A 59 -7.16 -9.20 12.70
C VAL A 59 -8.59 -9.69 12.61
N ARG A 60 -9.40 -9.41 13.64
CA ARG A 60 -10.81 -9.79 13.70
C ARG A 60 -11.68 -8.56 13.93
N SER A 61 -12.81 -8.51 13.23
CA SER A 61 -13.91 -7.61 13.55
C SER A 61 -14.41 -7.87 14.98
N ARG A 62 -15.22 -6.95 15.51
CA ARG A 62 -15.87 -7.14 16.81
C ARG A 62 -16.72 -8.40 16.80
N ASP A 63 -17.50 -8.59 15.75
CA ASP A 63 -18.41 -9.73 15.65
C ASP A 63 -17.66 -11.06 15.54
N ALA A 64 -16.55 -11.11 14.79
CA ALA A 64 -15.72 -12.31 14.70
C ALA A 64 -15.03 -12.63 16.05
N ARG A 65 -14.51 -11.61 16.75
CA ARG A 65 -13.93 -11.77 18.09
C ARG A 65 -14.94 -12.33 19.09
N LEU A 66 -16.19 -11.89 19.02
CA LEU A 66 -17.26 -12.29 19.95
C LEU A 66 -18.09 -13.47 19.43
N SER A 67 -17.75 -14.01 18.26
CA SER A 67 -18.52 -15.06 17.56
C SER A 67 -20.01 -14.74 17.45
N LYS A 68 -20.34 -13.48 17.16
CA LYS A 68 -21.72 -12.99 16.97
C LYS A 68 -22.30 -13.48 15.66
N HIS A 69 -23.63 -13.49 15.52
CA HIS A 69 -24.28 -13.90 14.28
C HIS A 69 -23.76 -13.13 13.04
N ASN A 70 -23.67 -13.81 11.90
CA ASN A 70 -23.19 -13.29 10.61
C ASN A 70 -21.71 -12.86 10.52
N TRP A 71 -20.88 -13.15 11.53
CA TRP A 71 -19.46 -12.80 11.51
C TRP A 71 -18.68 -13.45 10.35
N ASP A 72 -19.14 -14.62 9.89
CA ASP A 72 -18.57 -15.45 8.82
C ASP A 72 -19.35 -15.34 7.50
N ILE A 73 -20.30 -14.41 7.40
CA ILE A 73 -21.13 -14.21 6.21
C ILE A 73 -20.74 -12.91 5.52
N ASP A 74 -20.35 -13.02 4.25
CA ASP A 74 -20.08 -11.86 3.39
C ASP A 74 -21.28 -10.90 3.35
N ILE A 75 -21.01 -9.60 3.56
CA ILE A 75 -22.05 -8.56 3.52
C ILE A 75 -22.80 -8.51 2.18
N PHE A 76 -22.24 -8.99 1.08
CA PHE A 76 -22.99 -9.04 -0.19
C PHE A 76 -23.94 -10.23 -0.30
N ALA A 77 -23.70 -11.31 0.44
CA ALA A 77 -24.55 -12.50 0.48
C ALA A 77 -25.75 -12.34 1.42
N ARG A 78 -25.67 -11.40 2.37
CA ARG A 78 -26.73 -11.10 3.32
C ARG A 78 -27.96 -10.47 2.67
N GLN A 79 -29.14 -10.94 3.08
CA GLN A 79 -30.44 -10.48 2.58
C GLN A 79 -30.92 -9.17 3.24
N ASP A 80 -30.44 -8.87 4.45
CA ASP A 80 -30.90 -7.76 5.30
C ASP A 80 -30.21 -6.42 4.95
N ARG A 81 -30.35 -5.97 3.70
CA ARG A 81 -29.64 -4.80 3.13
C ARG A 81 -29.73 -3.51 3.96
N VAL A 82 -30.85 -3.29 4.66
CA VAL A 82 -31.06 -2.12 5.53
C VAL A 82 -30.20 -2.19 6.79
N ASN A 83 -30.10 -3.36 7.43
CA ASN A 83 -29.25 -3.56 8.60
C ASN A 83 -27.76 -3.42 8.22
N ILE A 84 -27.37 -3.91 7.05
CA ILE A 84 -26.00 -3.75 6.54
C ILE A 84 -25.67 -2.26 6.33
N ALA A 85 -26.60 -1.49 5.75
CA ALA A 85 -26.42 -0.06 5.59
C ALA A 85 -26.32 0.67 6.94
N LEU A 86 -27.07 0.22 7.95
CA LEU A 86 -27.00 0.76 9.31
C LEU A 86 -25.67 0.41 10.00
N MET A 87 -25.25 -0.85 9.96
CA MET A 87 -23.95 -1.33 10.46
C MET A 87 -22.81 -0.54 9.83
N LEU A 88 -22.77 -0.46 8.49
CA LEU A 88 -21.74 0.27 7.76
C LEU A 88 -21.73 1.76 8.14
N SER A 89 -22.90 2.38 8.28
CA SER A 89 -23.00 3.77 8.75
C SER A 89 -22.32 3.91 10.11
N ARG A 90 -22.72 3.12 11.11
CA ARG A 90 -22.17 3.20 12.46
C ARG A 90 -20.67 2.99 12.50
N HIS A 91 -20.18 1.98 11.78
CA HIS A 91 -18.76 1.69 11.66
C HIS A 91 -17.97 2.91 11.15
N LEU A 92 -18.41 3.51 10.04
CA LEU A 92 -17.72 4.65 9.43
C LEU A 92 -17.87 5.97 10.21
N TRP A 93 -18.90 6.10 11.04
CA TRP A 93 -19.04 7.21 11.98
C TRP A 93 -18.32 6.96 13.32
N TRP A 94 -17.68 5.80 13.47
CA TRP A 94 -17.05 5.32 14.71
C TRP A 94 -18.00 5.33 15.91
N GLU A 95 -19.27 5.01 15.66
CA GLU A 95 -20.31 4.90 16.67
C GLU A 95 -20.45 3.44 17.09
N GLY A 96 -19.63 3.03 18.05
CA GLY A 96 -19.75 1.74 18.74
C GLY A 96 -20.24 1.95 20.16
N LYS A 97 -21.49 1.53 20.45
CA LYS A 97 -21.98 1.31 21.82
C LYS A 97 -22.78 0.00 21.84
N ASN A 98 -22.58 -0.78 22.92
CA ASN A 98 -23.41 -1.88 23.41
C ASN A 98 -24.05 -2.83 22.37
N ASP A 99 -23.50 -4.03 22.24
CA ASP A 99 -24.08 -5.21 21.56
C ASP A 99 -24.48 -5.10 20.08
N GLU A 100 -24.33 -3.94 19.45
CA GLU A 100 -24.62 -3.78 18.03
C GLU A 100 -23.64 -4.58 17.13
N GLU A 101 -24.16 -5.05 15.99
CA GLU A 101 -23.41 -5.76 14.96
C GLU A 101 -22.39 -4.83 14.31
N ASP A 102 -21.14 -5.30 14.23
CA ASP A 102 -20.04 -4.73 13.47
C ASP A 102 -19.04 -5.82 13.02
N ASN A 103 -19.24 -6.30 11.79
CA ASN A 103 -18.39 -7.29 11.17
C ASN A 103 -17.27 -6.68 10.31
N LEU A 104 -16.96 -5.39 10.48
CA LEU A 104 -15.98 -4.68 9.65
C LEU A 104 -14.73 -4.28 10.42
N VAL A 105 -13.65 -4.05 9.67
CA VAL A 105 -12.35 -3.63 10.18
C VAL A 105 -11.77 -2.56 9.25
N SER A 106 -11.55 -1.35 9.77
CA SER A 106 -10.92 -0.26 9.01
C SER A 106 -9.41 -0.41 8.83
N TRP A 107 -8.98 -0.08 7.62
CA TRP A 107 -7.59 0.08 7.18
C TRP A 107 -7.48 1.40 6.41
N SER A 108 -6.29 1.99 6.34
CA SER A 108 -6.06 3.21 5.57
C SER A 108 -4.80 3.11 4.72
N SER A 109 -4.84 3.65 3.52
CA SER A 109 -3.64 3.84 2.71
C SER A 109 -2.81 5.07 3.11
N SER A 110 -3.29 5.89 4.04
CA SER A 110 -2.64 7.13 4.47
C SER A 110 -2.00 6.97 5.85
N LEU A 111 -0.66 6.99 5.90
CA LEU A 111 0.07 7.01 7.15
C LEU A 111 -0.26 8.27 7.97
N LEU A 112 -0.52 9.41 7.32
CA LEU A 112 -0.95 10.64 8.00
C LEU A 112 -2.23 10.44 8.80
N VAL A 113 -3.23 9.81 8.19
CA VAL A 113 -4.51 9.50 8.86
C VAL A 113 -4.29 8.60 10.07
N VAL A 114 -3.49 7.55 9.91
CA VAL A 114 -3.18 6.58 10.97
C VAL A 114 -2.44 7.23 12.14
N LEU A 115 -1.43 8.06 11.87
CA LEU A 115 -0.71 8.80 12.92
C LEU A 115 -1.64 9.77 13.68
N GLN A 116 -2.48 10.52 12.96
CA GLN A 116 -3.43 11.43 13.60
C GLN A 116 -4.48 10.70 14.43
N TYR A 117 -4.92 9.54 13.97
CA TYR A 117 -5.84 8.70 14.74
C TYR A 117 -5.15 8.15 16.00
N ALA A 118 -3.90 7.70 15.91
CA ALA A 118 -3.12 7.26 17.07
C ALA A 118 -2.97 8.36 18.13
N PHE A 119 -2.60 9.59 17.74
CA PHE A 119 -2.55 10.72 18.68
C PHE A 119 -3.91 11.05 19.28
N TYR A 120 -5.00 10.81 18.55
CA TYR A 120 -6.34 10.94 19.12
C TYR A 120 -6.66 9.83 20.13
N ARG A 121 -6.26 8.58 19.88
CA ARG A 121 -6.44 7.47 20.84
C ARG A 121 -5.77 7.80 22.17
N HIS A 122 -4.51 8.25 22.13
CA HIS A 122 -3.78 8.68 23.33
C HIS A 122 -4.52 9.78 24.09
N ARG A 123 -4.91 10.87 23.41
CA ARG A 123 -5.51 12.03 24.08
C ARG A 123 -6.93 11.81 24.56
N HIS A 124 -7.74 11.10 23.78
CA HIS A 124 -9.16 10.95 24.05
C HIS A 124 -9.44 9.83 25.05
N TYR A 125 -8.67 8.74 24.96
CA TYR A 125 -8.87 7.56 25.81
C TYR A 125 -7.78 7.38 26.88
N GLY A 126 -6.73 8.21 26.89
CA GLY A 126 -5.65 8.14 27.88
C GLY A 126 -4.72 6.94 27.69
N ILE A 127 -4.68 6.35 26.50
CA ILE A 127 -3.88 5.15 26.22
C ILE A 127 -2.42 5.55 26.02
N ASP A 128 -1.50 4.89 26.71
CA ASP A 128 -0.07 5.15 26.55
C ASP A 128 0.41 4.92 25.11
N LEU A 129 1.33 5.76 24.63
CA LEU A 129 1.84 5.69 23.25
C LEU A 129 2.56 4.37 22.95
N SER A 130 3.13 3.73 23.97
CA SER A 130 3.74 2.40 23.90
C SER A 130 2.70 1.26 23.73
N ALA A 131 1.44 1.52 24.09
CA ALA A 131 0.32 0.59 23.96
C ALA A 131 -0.56 0.87 22.73
N ILE A 132 -0.20 1.85 21.89
CA ILE A 132 -0.83 2.12 20.60
C ILE A 132 0.11 1.66 19.50
N PHE A 133 -0.39 0.82 18.61
CA PHE A 133 0.41 0.18 17.57
C PHE A 133 -0.05 0.58 16.17
N ILE A 134 0.90 0.71 15.25
CA ILE A 134 0.65 0.74 13.81
C ILE A 134 1.00 -0.62 13.22
N CYS A 135 0.01 -1.25 12.58
CA CYS A 135 0.18 -2.41 11.72
C CYS A 135 0.26 -1.95 10.26
N VAL A 136 1.24 -2.46 9.51
CA VAL A 136 1.30 -2.38 8.04
C VAL A 136 1.15 -3.78 7.46
N VAL A 137 0.39 -3.91 6.36
CA VAL A 137 0.20 -5.17 5.61
C VAL A 137 0.52 -5.00 4.12
N ASP A 138 0.91 -6.09 3.47
CA ASP A 138 1.19 -6.19 2.03
C ASP A 138 0.04 -6.98 1.42
N THR A 139 -0.90 -6.24 0.84
CA THR A 139 -2.16 -6.78 0.34
C THR A 139 -1.97 -7.72 -0.84
N SER A 140 -0.82 -7.67 -1.53
CA SER A 140 -0.49 -8.59 -2.63
C SER A 140 -0.23 -10.02 -2.15
N LYS A 141 0.08 -10.23 -0.86
CA LYS A 141 0.30 -11.55 -0.27
C LYS A 141 -0.89 -12.09 0.52
N LEU A 142 -1.97 -11.33 0.59
CA LEU A 142 -3.21 -11.74 1.23
C LEU A 142 -4.19 -12.31 0.20
N PRO A 143 -5.18 -13.12 0.62
CA PRO A 143 -6.19 -13.64 -0.29
C PRO A 143 -6.88 -12.51 -1.07
N LYS A 144 -7.26 -12.79 -2.33
CA LYS A 144 -7.96 -11.79 -3.15
C LYS A 144 -9.29 -11.40 -2.52
N ASN A 145 -9.71 -10.17 -2.78
CA ASN A 145 -11.02 -9.64 -2.38
C ASN A 145 -11.24 -9.52 -0.86
N VAL A 146 -10.20 -9.58 -0.02
CA VAL A 146 -10.35 -9.39 1.43
C VAL A 146 -10.46 -7.92 1.85
N PHE A 147 -10.11 -7.00 0.94
CA PHE A 147 -10.27 -5.56 1.13
C PHE A 147 -11.20 -4.95 0.09
N VAL A 148 -12.03 -4.02 0.53
CA VAL A 148 -12.86 -3.18 -0.32
C VAL A 148 -12.73 -1.72 0.10
N GLN A 149 -12.64 -0.81 -0.86
CA GLN A 149 -12.63 0.62 -0.56
C GLN A 149 -13.98 1.05 0.04
N ASP A 150 -13.96 1.86 1.10
CA ASP A 150 -15.16 2.36 1.80
C ASP A 150 -16.19 2.95 0.84
N MET A 151 -15.73 3.75 -0.13
CA MET A 151 -16.57 4.43 -1.12
C MET A 151 -17.35 3.47 -2.02
N ASN A 152 -16.85 2.26 -2.26
CA ASN A 152 -17.61 1.27 -3.02
C ASN A 152 -18.79 0.74 -2.20
N LEU A 153 -18.62 0.53 -0.89
CA LEU A 153 -19.71 0.15 0.00
C LEU A 153 -20.67 1.32 0.23
N ILE A 154 -20.15 2.53 0.49
CA ILE A 154 -20.96 3.74 0.69
C ILE A 154 -21.88 3.95 -0.51
N ARG A 155 -21.36 3.94 -1.75
CA ARG A 155 -22.20 4.11 -2.96
C ARG A 155 -23.26 3.02 -3.12
N LYS A 156 -22.96 1.79 -2.70
CA LYS A 156 -23.89 0.66 -2.81
C LYS A 156 -25.03 0.76 -1.79
N PHE A 157 -24.76 1.25 -0.60
CA PHE A 157 -25.70 1.23 0.53
C PHE A 157 -26.27 2.62 0.89
N SER A 158 -25.74 3.72 0.34
CA SER A 158 -26.25 5.07 0.59
C SER A 158 -27.72 5.29 0.19
N PRO A 159 -28.29 4.63 -0.84
CA PRO A 159 -29.73 4.73 -1.12
C PRO A 159 -30.61 4.19 0.02
N LEU A 160 -30.06 3.37 0.91
CA LEU A 160 -30.79 2.73 2.02
C LEU A 160 -30.56 3.44 3.36
N ASN A 161 -29.64 4.41 3.44
CA ASN A 161 -29.29 5.08 4.68
C ASN A 161 -28.80 6.52 4.42
N SER A 162 -29.56 7.52 4.89
CA SER A 162 -29.26 8.94 4.69
C SER A 162 -27.94 9.39 5.35
N ARG A 163 -27.50 8.72 6.42
CA ARG A 163 -26.20 9.00 7.05
C ARG A 163 -25.04 8.52 6.20
N LEU A 164 -25.21 7.43 5.45
CA LEU A 164 -24.24 7.00 4.44
C LEU A 164 -24.21 7.96 3.24
N ALA A 165 -25.35 8.50 2.81
CA ALA A 165 -25.37 9.56 1.79
C ALA A 165 -24.57 10.80 2.26
N ARG A 166 -24.76 11.23 3.51
CA ARG A 166 -23.94 12.30 4.11
C ARG A 166 -22.46 11.93 4.22
N MET A 167 -22.13 10.68 4.57
CA MET A 167 -20.75 10.20 4.59
C MET A 167 -20.13 10.26 3.19
N GLN A 168 -20.90 9.92 2.15
CA GLN A 168 -20.48 10.02 0.76
C GLN A 168 -20.06 11.46 0.41
N ASP A 169 -20.87 12.45 0.77
CA ASP A 169 -20.55 13.86 0.53
C ASP A 169 -19.27 14.30 1.25
N LEU A 170 -19.08 13.85 2.50
CA LEU A 170 -17.85 14.11 3.25
C LEU A 170 -16.62 13.50 2.56
N ARG A 171 -16.72 12.25 2.11
CA ARG A 171 -15.63 11.52 1.42
C ARG A 171 -15.34 12.05 0.02
N LEU A 172 -16.33 12.65 -0.65
CA LEU A 172 -16.12 13.37 -1.92
C LEU A 172 -15.49 14.76 -1.72
N SER A 173 -15.48 15.26 -0.49
CA SER A 173 -14.82 16.51 -0.10
C SER A 173 -13.41 16.27 0.48
N LYS A 174 -12.95 17.17 1.36
CA LYS A 174 -11.65 17.13 2.05
C LYS A 174 -11.50 16.02 3.10
N HIS A 175 -12.58 15.33 3.48
CA HIS A 175 -12.61 14.32 4.54
C HIS A 175 -12.46 12.87 4.04
N TYR A 176 -11.71 12.68 2.96
CA TYR A 176 -11.37 11.35 2.49
C TYR A 176 -10.12 10.82 3.20
N TYR A 177 -10.18 9.59 3.69
CA TYR A 177 -9.15 9.02 4.54
C TYR A 177 -8.41 7.83 3.91
N GLY A 178 -8.67 7.54 2.63
CA GLY A 178 -8.09 6.38 1.95
C GLY A 178 -8.48 5.07 2.61
N GLU A 179 -9.72 4.99 3.10
CA GLU A 179 -10.19 3.89 3.94
C GLU A 179 -10.55 2.65 3.09
N PHE A 180 -10.09 1.50 3.57
CA PHE A 180 -10.43 0.17 3.09
C PHE A 180 -10.99 -0.63 4.25
N LEU A 181 -11.88 -1.57 3.95
CA LEU A 181 -12.54 -2.40 4.93
C LEU A 181 -12.21 -3.85 4.64
N SER A 182 -11.88 -4.62 5.68
CA SER A 182 -11.98 -6.09 5.68
C SER A 182 -13.18 -6.51 6.54
N GLN A 183 -13.59 -7.77 6.42
CA GLN A 183 -14.72 -8.33 7.19
C GLN A 183 -14.34 -9.62 7.89
N GLY A 184 -15.07 -9.97 8.96
CA GLY A 184 -14.85 -11.20 9.70
C GLY A 184 -13.46 -11.26 10.33
N GLU A 185 -12.76 -12.36 10.07
CA GLU A 185 -11.37 -12.55 10.45
C GLU A 185 -10.45 -12.54 9.23
N LEU A 186 -9.22 -12.07 9.45
CA LEU A 186 -8.16 -12.01 8.46
C LEU A 186 -6.85 -12.43 9.13
N ARG A 187 -6.26 -13.52 8.62
CA ARG A 187 -4.93 -13.96 9.03
C ARG A 187 -3.89 -13.08 8.35
N ILE A 188 -3.01 -12.47 9.15
CA ILE A 188 -1.95 -11.56 8.69
C ILE A 188 -0.54 -12.05 9.05
N GLU A 189 -0.43 -13.24 9.65
CA GLU A 189 0.84 -13.87 10.01
C GLU A 189 1.83 -13.90 8.84
N GLY A 190 3.06 -13.39 9.04
CA GLY A 190 4.09 -13.32 8.00
C GLY A 190 3.80 -12.32 6.86
N HIS A 191 2.70 -11.58 6.95
CA HIS A 191 2.25 -10.60 5.95
C HIS A 191 2.02 -9.21 6.54
N CYS A 192 2.42 -9.01 7.80
CA CYS A 192 2.37 -7.73 8.48
C CYS A 192 3.68 -7.36 9.19
N SER A 193 3.78 -6.11 9.60
CA SER A 193 4.69 -5.66 10.66
C SER A 193 3.98 -4.69 11.59
N ILE A 194 4.32 -4.72 12.88
CA ILE A 194 3.63 -4.01 13.95
C ILE A 194 4.68 -3.30 14.80
N VAL A 195 4.51 -1.98 14.98
CA VAL A 195 5.43 -1.11 15.73
C VAL A 195 4.62 -0.18 16.63
N SER A 196 5.12 0.14 17.82
CA SER A 196 4.47 1.09 18.73
C SER A 196 4.62 2.53 18.23
N ILE A 197 3.66 3.40 18.57
CA ILE A 197 3.76 4.83 18.24
C ILE A 197 4.92 5.48 18.98
N GLU A 198 5.19 5.05 20.21
CA GLU A 198 6.33 5.52 21.00
C GLU A 198 7.66 5.30 20.27
N ASP A 199 7.90 4.10 19.71
CA ASP A 199 9.13 3.81 18.97
C ASP A 199 9.30 4.72 17.76
N ILE A 200 8.21 4.95 17.01
CA ILE A 200 8.20 5.82 15.84
C ILE A 200 8.53 7.27 16.24
N ILE A 201 7.99 7.74 17.37
CA ILE A 201 8.29 9.07 17.93
C ILE A 201 9.75 9.16 18.35
N ASN A 202 10.24 8.17 19.08
CA ASN A 202 11.61 8.13 19.62
C ASN A 202 12.68 8.15 18.53
N VAL A 203 12.40 7.56 17.36
CA VAL A 203 13.29 7.64 16.20
C VAL A 203 13.35 9.05 15.58
N GLY A 204 12.29 9.85 15.73
CA GLY A 204 12.30 11.25 15.30
C GLY A 204 11.11 11.67 14.44
N LEU A 205 9.94 11.03 14.54
CA LEU A 205 8.75 11.43 13.78
C LEU A 205 8.44 12.93 13.86
N MET A 206 8.63 13.54 15.04
CA MET A 206 8.39 14.97 15.25
C MET A 206 9.36 15.84 14.45
N ARG A 207 10.57 15.36 14.17
CA ARG A 207 11.54 16.07 13.32
C ARG A 207 11.13 16.01 11.84
N LEU A 208 10.55 14.89 11.39
CA LEU A 208 9.99 14.78 10.03
C LEU A 208 8.79 15.67 9.82
N ARG A 209 7.95 15.83 10.84
CA ARG A 209 6.78 16.70 10.79
C ARG A 209 6.59 17.43 12.12
N PRO A 210 7.28 18.57 12.33
CA PRO A 210 7.17 19.37 13.56
C PRO A 210 5.75 19.80 13.86
N GLU A 211 4.88 19.86 12.86
CA GLU A 211 3.46 20.15 13.03
C GLU A 211 2.74 19.09 13.89
N PHE A 212 3.33 17.93 14.16
CA PHE A 212 2.81 16.95 15.11
C PHE A 212 3.13 17.30 16.57
N GLU A 213 4.09 18.19 16.83
CA GLU A 213 4.41 18.62 18.19
C GLU A 213 3.22 19.31 18.86
N GLY A 214 3.15 19.18 20.19
CA GLY A 214 2.06 19.72 20.99
C GLY A 214 0.70 19.06 20.71
N PHE A 215 0.68 17.88 20.08
CA PHE A 215 -0.55 17.12 19.85
C PHE A 215 -1.38 16.99 21.13
N GLU A 216 -0.72 16.77 22.28
CA GLU A 216 -1.28 16.66 23.63
C GLU A 216 -2.27 17.78 23.99
N THR A 217 -1.99 19.02 23.55
CA THR A 217 -2.77 20.21 23.94
C THR A 217 -3.88 20.59 22.95
N ARG A 218 -3.88 20.00 21.75
CA ARG A 218 -4.86 20.32 20.70
C ARG A 218 -6.20 19.67 21.01
N LYS A 219 -7.31 20.27 20.54
CA LYS A 219 -8.65 19.68 20.69
C LYS A 219 -8.73 18.30 19.97
N PRO A 220 -9.54 17.35 20.49
CA PRO A 220 -9.63 15.99 19.96
C PRO A 220 -10.53 15.92 18.72
N ALA A 221 -10.06 16.47 17.60
CA ALA A 221 -10.72 16.37 16.29
C ALA A 221 -9.72 15.96 15.22
N TRP A 222 -9.26 14.71 15.26
CA TRP A 222 -8.21 14.22 14.35
C TRP A 222 -8.57 14.37 12.87
N ALA A 223 -9.84 14.18 12.53
CA ALA A 223 -10.37 14.37 11.18
C ALA A 223 -10.10 15.78 10.63
N ASN A 224 -10.33 16.80 11.46
CA ASN A 224 -10.08 18.20 11.10
C ASN A 224 -8.58 18.50 11.07
N GLU A 225 -7.79 17.83 11.90
CA GLU A 225 -6.35 17.99 11.92
C GLU A 225 -5.68 17.44 10.66
N VAL A 226 -6.13 16.28 10.16
CA VAL A 226 -5.71 15.74 8.86
C VAL A 226 -6.02 16.76 7.75
N VAL A 227 -7.22 17.34 7.76
CA VAL A 227 -7.61 18.37 6.79
C VAL A 227 -6.71 19.60 6.88
N ARG A 228 -6.47 20.10 8.09
CA ARG A 228 -5.60 21.27 8.34
C ARG A 228 -4.19 21.04 7.79
N LEU A 229 -3.61 19.88 8.10
CA LEU A 229 -2.28 19.50 7.64
C LEU A 229 -2.20 19.41 6.11
N ARG A 230 -3.20 18.80 5.46
CA ARG A 230 -3.27 18.75 3.99
C ARG A 230 -3.44 20.13 3.35
N GLN A 231 -4.21 21.03 3.97
CA GLN A 231 -4.38 22.39 3.47
C GLN A 231 -3.07 23.18 3.57
N ASN A 232 -2.35 23.07 4.68
CA ASN A 232 -1.02 23.67 4.82
C ASN A 232 -0.03 23.15 3.78
N ASP A 233 -0.14 21.87 3.41
CA ASP A 233 0.72 21.26 2.39
C ASP A 233 0.44 21.74 0.94
N THR A 234 -0.63 22.52 0.70
CA THR A 234 -0.92 23.07 -0.64
C THR A 234 -0.13 24.34 -0.95
N ASP A 235 0.42 25.00 0.07
CA ASP A 235 1.26 26.19 -0.11
C ASP A 235 2.69 25.78 -0.45
N ILE A 236 3.00 25.77 -1.75
CA ILE A 236 4.33 25.43 -2.28
C ILE A 236 5.33 26.59 -2.22
N SER A 237 4.89 27.80 -1.82
CA SER A 237 5.71 29.02 -1.93
C SER A 237 6.78 29.18 -0.84
N GLY A 238 6.93 28.18 0.04
CA GLY A 238 7.95 28.14 1.10
C GLY A 238 8.44 26.74 1.45
N LEU A 239 8.45 25.82 0.48
CA LEU A 239 8.92 24.44 0.73
C LEU A 239 10.35 24.43 1.24
N LEU A 240 10.58 23.69 2.31
CA LEU A 240 11.92 23.49 2.84
C LEU A 240 12.66 22.43 2.00
N PRO A 241 13.98 22.60 1.77
CA PRO A 241 14.80 21.52 1.26
C PRO A 241 14.80 20.39 2.28
N ILE A 242 14.65 19.17 1.79
CA ILE A 242 14.92 18.00 2.62
C ILE A 242 16.44 17.87 2.79
N ASP A 243 16.87 17.55 4.00
CA ASP A 243 18.28 17.27 4.31
C ASP A 243 18.52 15.76 4.54
N ASP A 244 19.80 15.39 4.66
CA ASP A 244 20.25 14.02 4.90
C ASP A 244 19.66 13.42 6.20
N ASP A 245 19.39 14.26 7.19
CA ASP A 245 18.86 13.81 8.48
C ASP A 245 17.39 13.43 8.40
N HIS A 246 16.56 14.15 7.64
CA HIS A 246 15.18 13.74 7.38
C HIS A 246 15.12 12.38 6.68
N VAL A 247 15.93 12.17 5.65
CA VAL A 247 15.96 10.88 4.93
C VAL A 247 16.42 9.76 5.88
N ARG A 248 17.44 10.02 6.69
CA ARG A 248 17.92 9.07 7.70
C ARG A 248 16.86 8.73 8.75
N ILE A 249 16.11 9.71 9.27
CA ILE A 249 15.02 9.46 10.22
C ILE A 249 13.95 8.58 9.57
N ALA A 250 13.51 8.93 8.36
CA ALA A 250 12.50 8.14 7.66
C ALA A 250 12.97 6.70 7.41
N MET A 251 14.27 6.54 7.10
CA MET A 251 14.89 5.24 6.91
C MET A 251 14.92 4.42 8.20
N HIS A 252 15.32 5.01 9.32
CA HIS A 252 15.30 4.37 10.63
C HIS A 252 13.87 4.02 11.08
N ILE A 253 12.87 4.87 10.82
CA ILE A 253 11.46 4.51 11.08
C ILE A 253 11.08 3.30 10.24
N GLY A 254 11.47 3.25 8.96
CA GLY A 254 11.25 2.08 8.12
C GLY A 254 11.90 0.81 8.67
N GLU A 255 13.10 0.91 9.23
CA GLU A 255 13.83 -0.22 9.83
C GLU A 255 13.10 -0.81 11.04
N LEU A 256 12.36 -0.01 11.82
CA LEU A 256 11.52 -0.53 12.92
C LEU A 256 10.54 -1.60 12.45
N PHE A 257 10.03 -1.46 11.21
CA PHE A 257 9.09 -2.43 10.65
C PHE A 257 9.79 -3.64 10.03
N GLY A 258 11.11 -3.63 9.90
CA GLY A 258 11.91 -4.72 9.30
C GLY A 258 12.15 -4.55 7.80
N LYS A 259 13.12 -5.32 7.27
CA LYS A 259 13.69 -5.14 5.92
C LYS A 259 12.66 -4.99 4.80
N ARG A 260 11.68 -5.91 4.77
CA ARG A 260 10.61 -5.93 3.77
C ARG A 260 9.75 -4.67 3.73
N TRP A 261 9.57 -4.01 4.89
CA TRP A 261 8.70 -2.85 5.05
C TRP A 261 9.46 -1.53 5.07
N ARG A 262 10.80 -1.60 5.13
CA ARG A 262 11.67 -0.44 5.26
C ARG A 262 11.41 0.61 4.18
N LEU A 263 11.49 0.20 2.91
CA LEU A 263 11.27 1.11 1.78
C LEU A 263 9.85 1.72 1.77
N PRO A 264 8.75 0.95 1.84
CA PRO A 264 7.40 1.50 1.80
C PRO A 264 7.05 2.39 3.00
N VAL A 265 7.52 2.06 4.20
CA VAL A 265 7.31 2.90 5.38
C VAL A 265 8.15 4.18 5.29
N MET A 266 9.43 4.08 4.93
CA MET A 266 10.31 5.24 4.73
C MET A 266 9.68 6.24 3.77
N ILE A 267 9.22 5.79 2.61
CA ILE A 267 8.61 6.67 1.62
C ILE A 267 7.27 7.24 2.11
N SER A 268 6.47 6.46 2.85
CA SER A 268 5.24 6.97 3.47
C SER A 268 5.53 8.06 4.50
N CYS A 269 6.63 7.94 5.27
CA CYS A 269 7.11 8.96 6.20
C CYS A 269 7.56 10.24 5.47
N LEU A 270 8.38 10.09 4.43
CA LEU A 270 8.83 11.22 3.61
C LEU A 270 7.67 11.94 2.91
N ALA A 271 6.63 11.20 2.54
CA ALA A 271 5.46 11.73 1.85
C ALA A 271 4.46 12.44 2.78
N LEU A 272 4.67 12.42 4.11
CA LEU A 272 3.80 13.10 5.07
C LEU A 272 3.62 14.58 4.73
N LYS A 273 4.67 15.26 4.26
CA LYS A 273 4.63 16.66 3.84
C LYS A 273 5.41 16.87 2.53
N PRO A 274 5.23 17.99 1.82
CA PRO A 274 5.98 18.27 0.60
C PRO A 274 7.40 18.77 0.93
N TRP A 275 8.35 18.40 0.06
CA TRP A 275 9.78 18.73 0.20
C TRP A 275 10.37 19.19 -1.13
N GLN A 276 11.37 20.07 -1.10
CA GLN A 276 12.23 20.31 -2.26
C GLN A 276 13.34 19.26 -2.33
N ASN A 277 13.78 18.93 -3.55
CA ASN A 277 14.93 18.04 -3.81
C ASN A 277 14.83 16.63 -3.18
N ILE A 278 13.61 16.15 -2.91
CA ILE A 278 13.41 14.80 -2.37
C ILE A 278 13.97 13.70 -3.26
N GLU A 279 13.95 13.94 -4.56
CA GLU A 279 14.34 12.97 -5.56
C GLU A 279 15.82 12.59 -5.44
N SER A 280 16.70 13.60 -5.50
CA SER A 280 18.15 13.41 -5.39
C SER A 280 18.55 12.88 -4.01
N GLN A 281 17.92 13.35 -2.93
CA GLN A 281 18.27 12.93 -1.57
C GLN A 281 17.86 11.49 -1.26
N VAL A 282 16.68 11.06 -1.72
CA VAL A 282 16.27 9.65 -1.59
C VAL A 282 17.23 8.76 -2.38
N MET A 283 17.56 9.11 -3.62
CA MET A 283 18.46 8.29 -4.43
C MET A 283 19.87 8.18 -3.83
N LYS A 284 20.44 9.31 -3.37
CA LYS A 284 21.72 9.33 -2.65
C LYS A 284 21.70 8.41 -1.43
N ALA A 285 20.64 8.46 -0.63
CA ALA A 285 20.51 7.62 0.55
C ALA A 285 20.39 6.12 0.18
N LEU A 286 19.61 5.79 -0.85
CA LEU A 286 19.45 4.41 -1.33
C LEU A 286 20.79 3.84 -1.84
N GLN A 287 21.58 4.63 -2.57
CA GLN A 287 22.91 4.21 -3.05
C GLN A 287 23.92 3.99 -1.92
N GLN A 288 23.78 4.73 -0.82
CA GLN A 288 24.68 4.65 0.34
C GLN A 288 24.28 3.60 1.37
N SER A 289 23.10 2.98 1.22
CA SER A 289 22.56 2.05 2.21
C SER A 289 22.49 0.63 1.66
N GLU A 290 22.66 -0.33 2.56
CA GLU A 290 22.45 -1.75 2.27
C GLU A 290 20.94 -2.04 2.22
N PHE A 291 20.29 -1.70 1.11
CA PHE A 291 18.99 -2.28 0.78
C PHE A 291 19.15 -3.73 0.29
N GLU A 292 18.07 -4.51 0.34
CA GLU A 292 18.04 -5.87 -0.22
C GLU A 292 18.48 -5.88 -1.69
N ASP A 293 18.80 -7.07 -2.21
CA ASP A 293 19.10 -7.28 -3.64
C ASP A 293 18.17 -6.44 -4.52
N PHE A 294 18.77 -5.57 -5.35
CA PHE A 294 18.07 -4.62 -6.21
C PHE A 294 16.96 -5.29 -7.04
N GLN A 295 17.16 -6.56 -7.42
CA GLN A 295 16.15 -7.33 -8.13
C GLN A 295 14.88 -7.54 -7.31
N THR A 296 15.01 -7.81 -6.02
CA THR A 296 13.88 -8.00 -5.09
C THR A 296 13.08 -6.71 -4.94
N LEU A 297 13.77 -5.56 -4.85
CA LEU A 297 13.13 -4.24 -4.81
C LEU A 297 12.40 -3.93 -6.12
N ILE A 298 13.03 -4.17 -7.27
CA ILE A 298 12.41 -3.96 -8.59
C ILE A 298 11.12 -4.78 -8.71
N THR A 299 11.16 -6.08 -8.42
CA THR A 299 9.96 -6.93 -8.47
C THR A 299 8.88 -6.45 -7.48
N ALA A 300 9.26 -6.02 -6.28
CA ALA A 300 8.31 -5.46 -5.33
C ALA A 300 7.67 -4.15 -5.85
N LEU A 301 8.43 -3.32 -6.57
CA LEU A 301 7.95 -2.07 -7.13
C LEU A 301 7.10 -2.26 -8.39
N GLU A 302 7.37 -3.28 -9.22
CA GLU A 302 6.56 -3.63 -10.41
C GLU A 302 5.12 -4.02 -10.04
N GLU A 303 4.95 -4.68 -8.91
CA GLU A 303 3.65 -5.13 -8.40
C GLU A 303 2.91 -4.05 -7.58
N ILE A 304 3.48 -2.83 -7.46
CA ILE A 304 2.82 -1.77 -6.71
C ILE A 304 1.58 -1.27 -7.44
N ASN A 305 0.46 -1.33 -6.73
CA ASN A 305 -0.75 -0.60 -7.09
C ASN A 305 -0.93 0.58 -6.13
N TYR A 306 -1.01 1.79 -6.68
CA TYR A 306 -1.38 3.01 -5.95
C TYR A 306 -2.68 3.56 -6.53
N LEU A 307 -3.71 3.59 -5.69
CA LEU A 307 -4.95 4.30 -5.93
C LEU A 307 -4.90 5.66 -5.26
N ALA A 308 -3.96 6.46 -5.75
CA ALA A 308 -3.86 7.83 -5.31
C ALA A 308 -5.05 8.62 -5.84
N LYS A 309 -5.76 9.28 -4.92
CA LYS A 309 -6.84 10.21 -5.25
C LYS A 309 -6.35 11.63 -4.93
N ALA A 310 -6.83 12.61 -5.68
CA ALA A 310 -6.45 14.02 -5.52
C ALA A 310 -6.63 14.57 -4.08
N ASN A 311 -7.49 13.95 -3.27
CA ASN A 311 -7.74 14.30 -1.88
C ASN A 311 -6.84 13.59 -0.85
N LEU A 312 -5.84 12.82 -1.30
CA LEU A 312 -4.79 12.18 -0.49
C LEU A 312 -3.39 12.61 -0.97
N PRO A 313 -2.99 13.87 -0.74
CA PRO A 313 -1.72 14.40 -1.25
C PRO A 313 -0.52 13.60 -0.72
N GLU A 314 -0.56 13.12 0.52
CA GLU A 314 0.49 12.27 1.07
C GLU A 314 0.63 10.91 0.37
N VAL A 315 -0.48 10.33 -0.10
CA VAL A 315 -0.45 9.06 -0.84
C VAL A 315 0.07 9.29 -2.27
N MET A 316 -0.36 10.39 -2.91
CA MET A 316 0.15 10.81 -4.23
C MET A 316 1.66 11.08 -4.21
N ARG A 317 2.16 11.77 -3.17
CA ARG A 317 3.59 12.01 -2.99
C ARG A 317 4.35 10.70 -2.83
N GLY A 318 3.85 9.79 -1.99
CA GLY A 318 4.45 8.47 -1.79
C GLY A 318 4.54 7.68 -3.10
N GLU A 319 3.47 7.68 -3.91
CA GLU A 319 3.47 7.07 -5.24
C GLU A 319 4.53 7.70 -6.15
N LYS A 320 4.62 9.04 -6.20
CA LYS A 320 5.61 9.72 -7.03
C LYS A 320 7.04 9.32 -6.65
N ILE A 321 7.35 9.32 -5.36
CA ILE A 321 8.66 8.93 -4.85
C ILE A 321 8.96 7.46 -5.19
N MET A 322 7.99 6.55 -4.99
CA MET A 322 8.15 5.13 -5.37
C MET A 322 8.41 4.93 -6.85
N ARG A 323 7.63 5.59 -7.71
CA ARG A 323 7.81 5.50 -9.17
C ARG A 323 9.18 6.02 -9.59
N MET A 324 9.64 7.10 -8.98
CA MET A 324 10.98 7.63 -9.23
C MET A 324 12.07 6.65 -8.80
N VAL A 325 11.98 6.07 -7.59
CA VAL A 325 12.93 5.04 -7.14
C VAL A 325 12.93 3.86 -8.12
N TYR A 326 11.75 3.37 -8.49
CA TYR A 326 11.61 2.30 -9.47
C TYR A 326 12.28 2.63 -10.81
N MET A 327 12.01 3.82 -11.37
CA MET A 327 12.61 4.23 -12.63
C MET A 327 14.13 4.30 -12.53
N ASN A 328 14.69 4.89 -11.48
CA ASN A 328 16.14 4.95 -11.30
C ASN A 328 16.77 3.55 -11.19
N LEU A 329 16.16 2.63 -10.43
CA LEU A 329 16.65 1.25 -10.34
C LEU A 329 16.63 0.53 -11.69
N ARG A 330 15.60 0.77 -12.51
CA ARG A 330 15.52 0.22 -13.88
C ARG A 330 16.53 0.86 -14.83
N LEU A 331 16.84 2.14 -14.61
CA LEU A 331 17.88 2.83 -15.35
C LEU A 331 19.27 2.27 -15.01
N ASP A 332 19.56 2.04 -13.74
CA ASP A 332 20.80 1.41 -13.29
C ASP A 332 20.93 -0.02 -13.84
N GLU A 333 19.84 -0.80 -13.82
CA GLU A 333 19.81 -2.13 -14.44
C GLU A 333 20.10 -2.04 -15.95
N ALA A 334 19.40 -1.17 -16.68
CA ALA A 334 19.62 -0.98 -18.10
C ALA A 334 21.07 -0.58 -18.41
N TYR A 335 21.66 0.29 -17.60
CA TYR A 335 23.05 0.72 -17.72
C TYR A 335 24.03 -0.45 -17.57
N LEU A 336 23.81 -1.34 -16.59
CA LEU A 336 24.64 -2.54 -16.41
C LEU A 336 24.51 -3.53 -17.57
N TRP A 337 23.33 -3.66 -18.16
CA TRP A 337 23.07 -4.57 -19.28
C TRP A 337 23.56 -4.06 -20.63
N ALA A 338 23.60 -2.74 -20.83
CA ALA A 338 23.87 -2.13 -22.13
C ALA A 338 25.24 -2.55 -22.73
N PRO A 339 26.37 -2.59 -22.00
CA PRO A 339 27.65 -3.05 -22.54
C PRO A 339 27.64 -4.53 -22.96
N SER A 340 26.93 -5.38 -22.22
CA SER A 340 26.80 -6.82 -22.51
C SER A 340 25.98 -7.05 -23.77
N ALA A 341 24.88 -6.30 -23.92
CA ALA A 341 24.08 -6.28 -25.14
C ALA A 341 24.93 -5.78 -26.32
N GLU A 342 25.62 -4.64 -26.18
CA GLU A 342 26.50 -4.08 -27.21
C GLU A 342 27.54 -5.09 -27.68
N LYS A 343 28.21 -5.78 -26.74
CA LYS A 343 29.21 -6.82 -27.06
C LYS A 343 28.60 -7.97 -27.85
N LYS A 344 27.48 -8.54 -27.41
CA LYS A 344 26.80 -9.63 -28.14
C LYS A 344 26.40 -9.21 -29.55
N LEU A 345 25.94 -7.97 -29.71
CA LEU A 345 25.60 -7.40 -31.02
C LEU A 345 26.86 -7.30 -31.90
N ARG A 346 28.00 -6.83 -31.36
CA ARG A 346 29.29 -6.81 -32.08
C ARG A 346 29.76 -8.21 -32.49
N ASP A 347 29.60 -9.21 -31.62
CA ASP A 347 29.98 -10.59 -31.92
C ASP A 347 29.14 -11.18 -33.08
N VAL A 348 27.83 -10.88 -33.12
CA VAL A 348 26.94 -11.24 -34.24
C VAL A 348 27.38 -10.57 -35.54
N LEU A 349 27.74 -9.28 -35.50
CA LEU A 349 28.26 -8.57 -36.68
C LEU A 349 29.55 -9.21 -37.20
N LEU A 350 30.49 -9.58 -36.32
CA LEU A 350 31.73 -10.28 -36.71
C LEU A 350 31.47 -11.66 -37.32
N LEU A 351 30.45 -12.39 -36.83
CA LEU A 351 30.03 -13.66 -37.42
C LEU A 351 29.45 -13.45 -38.82
N LEU A 352 28.57 -12.47 -39.01
CA LEU A 352 28.02 -12.11 -40.32
C LEU A 352 29.11 -11.68 -41.31
N GLU A 353 30.13 -10.95 -40.85
CA GLU A 353 31.28 -10.56 -41.68
C GLU A 353 32.16 -11.76 -42.08
N ARG A 354 32.31 -12.75 -41.20
CA ARG A 354 33.05 -14.00 -41.49
C ARG A 354 32.32 -14.92 -42.44
N GLU A 355 30.99 -14.97 -42.36
CA GLU A 355 30.20 -15.95 -43.11
C GLU A 355 30.01 -15.63 -44.59
N LYS A 356 30.49 -14.47 -45.12
CA LYS A 356 30.47 -14.07 -46.56
C LYS A 356 29.91 -15.16 -47.49
N LEU A 357 28.58 -15.26 -47.50
CA LEU A 357 27.88 -16.29 -48.25
C LEU A 357 27.89 -15.88 -49.71
N HIS A 358 28.29 -16.82 -50.56
CA HIS A 358 28.41 -16.71 -52.02
C HIS A 358 27.06 -16.54 -52.76
N ASP A 359 26.05 -15.94 -52.13
CA ASP A 359 24.70 -15.77 -52.66
C ASP A 359 24.30 -14.28 -52.66
N GLU A 360 24.20 -13.69 -53.85
CA GLU A 360 23.87 -12.27 -54.05
C GLU A 360 22.49 -11.90 -53.50
N SER A 361 21.54 -12.84 -53.41
CA SER A 361 20.21 -12.57 -52.84
C SER A 361 20.22 -12.50 -51.31
N LEU A 362 21.14 -13.25 -50.68
CA LEU A 362 21.37 -13.23 -49.24
C LEU A 362 22.13 -11.98 -48.82
N SER A 363 22.96 -11.43 -49.70
CA SER A 363 23.74 -10.21 -49.49
C SER A 363 22.87 -9.00 -49.16
N ASP A 364 21.79 -8.75 -49.90
CA ASP A 364 20.89 -7.60 -49.67
C ASP A 364 20.11 -7.72 -48.36
N TYR A 365 19.66 -8.93 -48.01
CA TYR A 365 19.00 -9.19 -46.73
C TYR A 365 19.95 -9.02 -45.54
N ILE A 366 21.20 -9.49 -45.68
CA ILE A 366 22.25 -9.31 -44.67
C ILE A 366 22.62 -7.83 -44.52
N LEU A 367 22.72 -7.08 -45.62
CA LEU A 367 22.98 -5.63 -45.61
C LEU A 367 21.86 -4.85 -44.92
N ALA A 368 20.60 -5.08 -45.27
CA ALA A 368 19.46 -4.42 -44.64
C ALA A 368 19.34 -4.78 -43.15
N THR A 369 19.60 -6.05 -42.80
CA THR A 369 19.62 -6.49 -41.39
C THR A 369 20.75 -5.81 -40.62
N ARG A 370 21.94 -5.69 -41.23
CA ARG A 370 23.11 -5.00 -40.66
C ARG A 370 22.84 -3.51 -40.41
N GLU A 371 22.23 -2.81 -41.36
CA GLU A 371 21.89 -1.38 -41.20
C GLU A 371 20.93 -1.16 -40.04
N ARG A 372 19.85 -1.95 -39.96
CA ARG A 372 18.89 -1.90 -38.83
C ARG A 372 19.57 -2.20 -37.48
N PHE A 373 20.54 -3.09 -37.50
CA PHE A 373 21.29 -3.47 -36.31
C PHE A 373 22.24 -2.38 -35.83
N LEU A 374 22.91 -1.70 -36.75
CA LEU A 374 23.76 -0.54 -36.47
C LEU A 374 22.93 0.64 -35.95
N GLU A 375 21.72 0.85 -36.47
CA GLU A 375 20.78 1.85 -35.94
C GLU A 375 20.40 1.56 -34.48
N HIS A 376 20.07 0.30 -34.15
CA HIS A 376 19.78 -0.09 -32.77
C HIS A 376 20.99 0.06 -31.84
N LEU A 377 22.19 -0.32 -32.29
CA LEU A 377 23.44 -0.14 -31.53
C LEU A 377 23.71 1.34 -31.23
N LYS A 378 23.54 2.20 -32.23
CA LYS A 378 23.68 3.65 -32.08
C LYS A 378 22.65 4.21 -31.10
N ALA A 379 21.39 3.82 -31.23
CA ALA A 379 20.34 4.24 -30.31
C ALA A 379 20.60 3.78 -28.86
N ILE A 380 21.06 2.55 -28.65
CA ILE A 380 21.45 2.06 -27.31
C ILE A 380 22.62 2.88 -26.76
N THR A 381 23.64 3.16 -27.57
CA THR A 381 24.83 3.92 -27.15
C THR A 381 24.46 5.36 -26.78
N GLU A 382 23.68 6.02 -27.62
CA GLU A 382 23.19 7.39 -27.40
C GLU A 382 22.30 7.45 -26.14
N CYS A 383 21.38 6.50 -25.98
CA CYS A 383 20.57 6.39 -24.77
C CYS A 383 21.45 6.17 -23.52
N THR A 384 22.44 5.28 -23.59
CA THR A 384 23.34 4.98 -22.45
C THR A 384 24.17 6.19 -22.05
N HIS A 385 24.66 6.96 -23.04
CA HIS A 385 25.44 8.17 -22.79
C HIS A 385 24.57 9.30 -22.21
N ALA A 386 23.38 9.53 -22.79
CA ALA A 386 22.41 10.49 -22.25
C ALA A 386 21.98 10.12 -20.82
N LEU A 387 21.85 8.83 -20.53
CA LEU A 387 21.56 8.33 -19.19
C LEU A 387 22.68 8.66 -18.19
N HIS A 388 23.93 8.48 -18.60
CA HIS A 388 25.09 8.76 -17.76
C HIS A 388 25.25 10.25 -17.46
N GLU A 389 25.01 11.13 -18.43
CA GLU A 389 24.98 12.57 -18.22
C GLU A 389 23.84 12.98 -17.27
N ALA A 390 22.68 12.34 -17.37
CA ALA A 390 21.54 12.61 -16.48
C ALA A 390 21.77 12.13 -15.04
N LEU A 391 22.55 11.07 -14.82
CA LEU A 391 22.88 10.54 -13.49
C LEU A 391 24.06 11.27 -12.81
N SER A 392 24.89 11.97 -13.59
CA SER A 392 26.10 12.66 -13.08
C SER A 392 25.88 14.13 -12.73
N ASN A 393 24.69 14.68 -13.05
CA ASN A 393 24.27 16.06 -12.77
C ASN A 393 23.12 16.05 -11.75
#